data_AF-A0A3R9MT05-F1
#
_entry.id   AF-A0A3R9MT05-F1
#
_cell.length_a   1.000
_cell.length_b   1.000
_cell.length_c   1.000
_cell.angle_alpha   90.00
_cell.angle_beta   90.00
_cell.angle_gamma   90.00
#
_symmetry.space_group_name_H-M   'P 1'
#
loop_
_entity.id
_entity.type
_entity.pdbx_description
1 polymer ?
#
loop_
_entity_poly.entity_id
_entity_poly.type
_entity_poly.pdbx_seq_one_letter_code
_entity_poly.pdbx_strand_id
1 'polypeptide(L)'
;MPKRRASVLLDSTLVYLLGDGNKEKAICKIQKLKDKTNSEEAFLVAFKKEVNYDFFNALYSELNFKNISSIIRSFKSVKEKAPELRKLITNQEGIDKIFNDKRGLRSIFIKMIFSNKREILTDDELMMSLFKQFTISKDDIAIEFGTTKKTLNKWLNETGLFKEEFTKAITRNQGVFFNEYVHIFEILFLAKEEGKLDIEKNIETYINRLNHPLSYFKEDIAVLCDSDKETLKGVASINKVAYYSFINKFPYSLSRDLIEKMKCELDY
;
A
#
# COMPACT_ATOMS: atom_id res chain seq x y z
N MET A 1 -8.11 -1.71 14.83
CA MET A 1 -8.64 -2.04 13.49
C MET A 1 -7.71 -2.92 12.63
N PRO A 2 -6.37 -2.77 12.58
CA PRO A 2 -5.49 -3.57 11.70
C PRO A 2 -5.50 -5.09 12.00
N LYS A 3 -5.39 -5.48 13.28
CA LYS A 3 -5.42 -6.90 13.72
C LYS A 3 -6.69 -7.66 13.29
N ARG A 4 -7.82 -6.96 13.17
CA ARG A 4 -9.10 -7.54 12.76
C ARG A 4 -9.15 -7.85 11.26
N ARG A 5 -8.30 -7.22 10.43
CA ARG A 5 -8.22 -7.48 8.98
C ARG A 5 -7.29 -8.65 8.69
N ALA A 6 -6.18 -8.77 9.42
CA ALA A 6 -5.28 -9.92 9.32
C ALA A 6 -5.96 -11.23 9.73
N SER A 7 -6.76 -11.22 10.81
CA SER A 7 -7.53 -12.40 11.21
C SER A 7 -8.57 -12.81 10.18
N VAL A 8 -9.29 -11.86 9.59
CA VAL A 8 -10.27 -12.13 8.52
C VAL A 8 -9.60 -12.69 7.28
N LEU A 9 -8.42 -12.17 6.91
CA LEU A 9 -7.62 -12.73 5.82
C LEU A 9 -7.21 -14.17 6.14
N LEU A 10 -6.68 -14.42 7.35
CA LEU A 10 -6.32 -15.77 7.80
C LEU A 10 -7.49 -16.74 7.70
N ASP A 11 -8.62 -16.43 8.34
CA ASP A 11 -9.82 -17.28 8.34
C ASP A 11 -10.27 -17.59 6.90
N SER A 12 -10.30 -16.57 6.06
CA SER A 12 -10.71 -16.70 4.68
C SER A 12 -9.74 -17.56 3.85
N THR A 13 -8.45 -17.52 4.15
CA THR A 13 -7.41 -18.38 3.55
C THR A 13 -7.54 -19.82 4.00
N LEU A 14 -7.78 -20.05 5.29
CA LEU A 14 -7.99 -21.40 5.83
C LEU A 14 -9.22 -22.07 5.21
N VAL A 15 -10.34 -21.34 5.06
CA VAL A 15 -11.53 -21.83 4.37
C VAL A 15 -11.25 -22.14 2.90
N TYR A 16 -10.40 -21.35 2.23
CA TYR A 16 -10.00 -21.61 0.85
C TYR A 16 -9.16 -22.88 0.70
N LEU A 17 -8.16 -23.06 1.56
CA LEU A 17 -7.30 -24.24 1.55
C LEU A 17 -8.09 -25.52 1.81
N LEU A 18 -8.99 -25.50 2.79
CA LEU A 18 -9.74 -26.68 3.21
C LEU A 18 -10.97 -26.99 2.35
N GLY A 19 -11.62 -25.96 1.77
CA GLY A 19 -12.94 -26.12 1.15
C GLY A 19 -13.16 -25.35 -0.14
N ASP A 20 -12.10 -24.86 -0.80
CA ASP A 20 -12.20 -24.05 -2.04
C ASP A 20 -13.05 -22.79 -1.86
N GLY A 21 -13.06 -22.23 -0.65
CA GLY A 21 -13.86 -21.05 -0.30
C GLY A 21 -15.26 -21.41 0.22
N ASN A 22 -15.66 -22.68 0.15
CA ASN A 22 -16.91 -23.17 0.72
C ASN A 22 -16.71 -23.61 2.18
N LYS A 23 -17.46 -22.98 3.10
CA LYS A 23 -17.38 -23.23 4.54
C LYS A 23 -17.80 -24.65 4.94
N GLU A 24 -18.84 -25.20 4.31
CA GLU A 24 -19.34 -26.54 4.61
C GLU A 24 -18.31 -27.60 4.22
N LYS A 25 -17.69 -27.44 3.04
CA LYS A 25 -16.57 -28.30 2.61
C LYS A 25 -15.40 -28.23 3.58
N ALA A 26 -15.05 -27.01 4.04
CA ALA A 26 -13.98 -26.83 5.02
C ALA A 26 -14.30 -27.53 6.35
N ILE A 27 -15.53 -27.39 6.86
CA ILE A 27 -15.99 -28.08 8.09
C ILE A 27 -15.92 -29.60 7.92
N CYS A 28 -16.41 -30.14 6.81
CA CYS A 28 -16.33 -31.57 6.52
C CYS A 28 -14.88 -32.07 6.48
N LYS A 29 -13.96 -31.29 5.92
CA LYS A 29 -12.53 -31.66 5.87
C LYS A 29 -11.89 -31.60 7.26
N ILE A 30 -12.23 -30.60 8.08
CA ILE A 30 -11.79 -30.51 9.48
C ILE A 30 -12.27 -31.71 10.30
N GLN A 31 -13.54 -32.10 10.15
CA GLN A 31 -14.09 -33.25 10.86
C GLN A 31 -13.35 -34.53 10.49
N LYS A 32 -13.13 -34.77 9.19
CA LYS A 32 -12.35 -35.93 8.71
C LYS A 32 -10.90 -35.94 9.24
N LEU A 33 -10.29 -34.78 9.43
CA LEU A 33 -8.96 -34.67 10.04
C LEU A 33 -9.02 -35.05 11.52
N LYS A 34 -10.01 -34.55 12.25
CA LYS A 34 -10.23 -34.86 13.66
C LYS A 34 -10.48 -36.35 13.88
N ASP A 35 -11.32 -36.97 13.05
CA ASP A 35 -11.65 -38.39 13.13
C ASP A 35 -10.44 -39.31 12.86
N LYS A 36 -9.40 -38.81 12.19
CA LYS A 36 -8.16 -39.55 11.89
C LYS A 36 -7.08 -39.39 12.97
N THR A 37 -7.33 -38.60 14.00
CA THR A 37 -6.34 -38.27 15.03
C THR A 37 -6.79 -38.74 16.40
N ASN A 38 -5.84 -39.25 17.19
CA ASN A 38 -6.14 -39.91 18.45
C ASN A 38 -6.15 -38.94 19.66
N SER A 39 -5.81 -37.66 19.45
CA SER A 39 -5.83 -36.62 20.48
C SER A 39 -6.02 -35.24 19.87
N GLU A 40 -6.42 -34.28 20.70
CA GLU A 40 -6.55 -32.87 20.29
C GLU A 40 -5.21 -32.26 19.86
N GLU A 41 -4.12 -32.60 20.54
CA GLU A 41 -2.77 -32.16 20.17
C GLU A 41 -2.36 -32.70 18.79
N ALA A 42 -2.61 -33.98 18.53
CA ALA A 42 -2.34 -34.59 17.24
C ALA A 42 -3.20 -33.96 16.12
N PHE A 43 -4.47 -33.67 16.41
CA PHE A 43 -5.35 -32.92 15.52
C PHE A 43 -4.78 -31.54 15.19
N LEU A 44 -4.39 -30.75 16.19
CA LEU A 44 -3.86 -29.41 15.99
C LEU A 44 -2.57 -29.42 15.15
N VAL A 45 -1.65 -30.35 15.41
CA VAL A 45 -0.42 -30.49 14.62
C VAL A 45 -0.74 -30.87 13.17
N ALA A 46 -1.64 -31.83 12.95
CA ALA A 46 -2.05 -32.24 11.61
C ALA A 46 -2.75 -31.10 10.86
N PHE A 47 -3.65 -30.38 11.53
CA PHE A 47 -4.35 -29.23 10.98
C PHE A 47 -3.38 -28.13 10.56
N LYS A 48 -2.46 -27.73 11.44
CA LYS A 48 -1.47 -26.69 11.14
C LYS A 48 -0.62 -27.03 9.92
N LYS A 49 -0.22 -28.30 9.80
CA LYS A 49 0.56 -28.80 8.66
C LYS A 49 -0.24 -28.76 7.36
N GLU A 50 -1.49 -29.25 7.38
CA GLU A 50 -2.38 -29.29 6.21
C GLU A 50 -2.56 -27.91 5.57
N VAL A 51 -2.75 -26.88 6.41
CA VAL A 51 -3.14 -25.54 5.96
C VAL A 51 -1.99 -24.52 5.95
N ASN A 52 -0.75 -24.94 6.20
CA ASN A 52 0.39 -24.03 6.37
C ASN A 52 0.10 -22.91 7.39
N TYR A 53 -0.51 -23.27 8.54
CA TYR A 53 -1.03 -22.26 9.48
C TYR A 53 0.04 -21.28 9.94
N ASP A 54 1.19 -21.79 10.41
CA ASP A 54 2.24 -20.94 10.97
C ASP A 54 2.84 -20.01 9.89
N PHE A 55 2.95 -20.48 8.63
CA PHE A 55 3.33 -19.66 7.49
C PHE A 55 2.34 -18.51 7.23
N PHE A 56 1.04 -18.81 7.09
CA PHE A 56 0.03 -17.77 6.81
C PHE A 56 -0.16 -16.81 7.97
N ASN A 57 -0.09 -17.31 9.19
CA ASN A 57 -0.15 -16.49 10.39
C ASN A 57 1.04 -15.51 10.44
N ALA A 58 2.26 -16.00 10.19
CA ALA A 58 3.44 -15.15 10.10
C ALA A 58 3.32 -14.13 8.96
N LEU A 59 2.97 -14.57 7.75
CA LEU A 59 2.77 -13.70 6.59
C LEU A 59 1.76 -12.58 6.88
N TYR A 60 0.58 -12.91 7.40
CA TYR A 60 -0.47 -11.93 7.66
C TYR A 60 -0.19 -11.02 8.85
N SER A 61 0.75 -11.41 9.72
CA SER A 61 1.23 -10.52 10.78
C SER A 61 2.07 -9.35 10.26
N GLU A 62 2.69 -9.48 9.08
CA GLU A 62 3.45 -8.42 8.42
C GLU A 62 2.57 -7.43 7.64
N LEU A 63 1.28 -7.75 7.47
CA LEU A 63 0.37 -6.99 6.62
C LEU A 63 -0.40 -5.91 7.38
N ASN A 64 -0.33 -4.68 6.87
CA ASN A 64 -1.03 -3.53 7.40
C ASN A 64 -1.67 -2.70 6.27
N PHE A 65 -2.99 -2.83 6.14
CA PHE A 65 -3.78 -2.15 5.11
C PHE A 65 -4.46 -0.87 5.63
N LYS A 66 -3.78 -0.09 6.47
CA LYS A 66 -4.35 1.16 7.01
C LYS A 66 -4.40 2.27 5.96
N ASN A 67 -3.29 2.45 5.24
CA ASN A 67 -3.06 3.48 4.22
C ASN A 67 -2.00 2.96 3.21
N ILE A 68 -1.76 3.66 2.11
CA ILE A 68 -0.84 3.20 1.05
C ILE A 68 0.59 3.09 1.56
N SER A 69 1.03 4.01 2.42
CA SER A 69 2.34 3.93 3.08
C SER A 69 2.52 2.64 3.88
N SER A 70 1.48 2.22 4.61
CA SER A 70 1.49 0.95 5.36
C SER A 70 1.54 -0.25 4.42
N ILE A 71 0.86 -0.18 3.27
CA ILE A 71 0.91 -1.22 2.24
C ILE A 71 2.33 -1.34 1.70
N ILE A 72 2.97 -0.25 1.28
CA ILE A 72 4.35 -0.25 0.77
C ILE A 72 5.31 -0.85 1.83
N ARG A 73 5.16 -0.47 3.10
CA ARG A 73 5.96 -1.03 4.22
C ARG A 73 5.72 -2.52 4.44
N SER A 74 4.48 -2.99 4.34
CA SER A 74 4.17 -4.41 4.41
C SER A 74 4.79 -5.20 3.26
N PHE A 75 4.78 -4.64 2.05
CA PHE A 75 5.43 -5.27 0.90
C PHE A 75 6.94 -5.43 1.15
N LYS A 76 7.60 -4.41 1.73
CA LYS A 76 9.03 -4.47 2.05
C LYS A 76 9.30 -5.54 3.09
N SER A 77 8.52 -5.55 4.17
CA SER A 77 8.71 -6.50 5.26
C SER A 77 8.52 -7.96 4.81
N VAL A 78 7.51 -8.23 3.97
CA VAL A 78 7.30 -9.57 3.40
C VAL A 78 8.46 -9.99 2.50
N LYS A 79 8.99 -9.07 1.68
CA LYS A 79 10.14 -9.34 0.80
C LYS A 79 11.40 -9.68 1.60
N GLU A 80 11.69 -8.93 2.65
CA GLU A 80 12.84 -9.17 3.55
C GLU A 80 12.71 -10.49 4.32
N LYS A 81 11.49 -10.81 4.79
CA LYS A 81 11.21 -12.04 5.56
C LYS A 81 10.95 -13.26 4.69
N ALA A 82 10.94 -13.13 3.35
CA ALA A 82 10.63 -14.23 2.45
C ALA A 82 11.43 -15.52 2.72
N PRO A 83 12.75 -15.49 2.99
CA PRO A 83 13.52 -16.70 3.32
C PRO A 83 13.02 -17.40 4.59
N GLU A 84 12.70 -16.65 5.64
CA GLU A 84 12.21 -17.20 6.92
C GLU A 84 10.77 -17.71 6.79
N LEU A 85 9.92 -16.97 6.08
CA LEU A 85 8.56 -17.40 5.77
C LEU A 85 8.58 -18.73 5.02
N ARG A 86 9.45 -18.91 4.02
CA ARG A 86 9.56 -20.16 3.26
C ARG A 86 9.87 -21.38 4.15
N LYS A 87 10.60 -21.22 5.26
CA LYS A 87 10.89 -22.34 6.19
C LYS A 87 9.66 -22.81 6.96
N LEU A 88 8.61 -22.00 7.04
CA LEU A 88 7.36 -22.32 7.74
C LEU A 88 6.36 -23.10 6.86
N ILE A 89 6.69 -23.33 5.60
CA ILE A 89 5.83 -24.10 4.68
C ILE A 89 5.90 -25.58 5.06
N THR A 90 4.74 -26.15 5.33
CA THR A 90 4.58 -27.55 5.72
C THR A 90 3.89 -28.38 4.64
N ASN A 91 3.23 -27.74 3.68
CA ASN A 91 2.47 -28.36 2.60
C ASN A 91 2.57 -27.51 1.32
N GLN A 92 3.41 -27.94 0.37
CA GLN A 92 3.62 -27.21 -0.88
C GLN A 92 2.36 -27.15 -1.77
N GLU A 93 1.55 -28.23 -1.81
CA GLU A 93 0.32 -28.25 -2.61
C GLU A 93 -0.67 -27.17 -2.18
N GLY A 94 -0.75 -26.91 -0.86
CA GLY A 94 -1.56 -25.83 -0.30
C GLY A 94 -1.09 -24.45 -0.76
N ILE A 95 0.23 -24.24 -0.87
CA ILE A 95 0.81 -23.01 -1.41
C ILE A 95 0.50 -22.88 -2.90
N ASP A 96 0.73 -23.94 -3.68
CA ASP A 96 0.50 -23.94 -5.13
C ASP A 96 -0.96 -23.67 -5.47
N LYS A 97 -1.90 -24.18 -4.65
CA LYS A 97 -3.33 -23.89 -4.78
C LYS A 97 -3.66 -22.41 -4.65
N ILE A 98 -2.98 -21.69 -3.74
CA ILE A 98 -3.16 -20.24 -3.60
C ILE A 98 -2.39 -19.48 -4.67
N PHE A 99 -1.20 -19.95 -5.05
CA PHE A 99 -0.41 -19.36 -6.13
C PHE A 99 -1.20 -19.34 -7.45
N ASN A 100 -1.87 -20.45 -7.77
CA ASN A 100 -2.68 -20.62 -8.97
C ASN A 100 -4.07 -19.93 -8.90
N ASP A 101 -4.44 -19.37 -7.76
CA ASP A 101 -5.65 -18.57 -7.64
C ASP A 101 -5.45 -17.22 -8.36
N LYS A 102 -6.06 -17.08 -9.53
CA LYS A 102 -5.94 -15.89 -10.39
C LYS A 102 -6.57 -14.63 -9.77
N ARG A 103 -7.20 -14.69 -8.58
CA ARG A 103 -7.95 -13.55 -8.03
C ARG A 103 -7.76 -13.42 -6.52
N GLY A 104 -7.01 -12.41 -6.10
CA GLY A 104 -7.09 -11.87 -4.74
C GLY A 104 -5.76 -11.62 -4.05
N LEU A 105 -5.82 -10.91 -2.92
CA LEU A 105 -4.64 -10.54 -2.13
C LEU A 105 -3.77 -11.73 -1.72
N ARG A 106 -4.38 -12.91 -1.51
CA ARG A 106 -3.65 -14.11 -1.09
C ARG A 106 -2.62 -14.53 -2.14
N SER A 107 -3.01 -14.59 -3.41
CA SER A 107 -2.11 -15.02 -4.48
C SER A 107 -1.02 -13.99 -4.74
N ILE A 108 -1.32 -12.69 -4.59
CA ILE A 108 -0.33 -11.61 -4.68
C ILE A 108 0.79 -11.80 -3.64
N PHE A 109 0.46 -11.96 -2.35
CA PHE A 109 1.49 -12.11 -1.32
C PHE A 109 2.28 -13.40 -1.47
N ILE A 110 1.62 -14.48 -1.88
CA ILE A 110 2.29 -15.72 -2.22
C ILE A 110 3.27 -15.49 -3.38
N LYS A 111 2.83 -14.89 -4.50
CA LYS A 111 3.70 -14.56 -5.63
C LYS A 111 4.92 -13.78 -5.18
N MET A 112 4.77 -12.72 -4.38
CA MET A 112 5.91 -11.97 -3.83
C MET A 112 6.94 -12.82 -3.08
N ILE A 113 6.49 -13.81 -2.30
CA ILE A 113 7.38 -14.70 -1.55
C ILE A 113 8.12 -15.66 -2.47
N PHE A 114 7.47 -16.15 -3.54
CA PHE A 114 8.00 -17.20 -4.41
C PHE A 114 8.50 -16.73 -5.78
N SER A 115 8.36 -15.44 -6.12
CA SER A 115 8.67 -14.88 -7.44
C SER A 115 10.09 -15.25 -7.88
N ASN A 116 10.17 -16.30 -8.71
CA ASN A 116 11.15 -16.38 -9.77
C ASN A 116 10.71 -15.36 -10.83
N LYS A 117 11.63 -14.50 -11.29
CA LYS A 117 11.53 -13.34 -12.20
C LYS A 117 10.62 -13.38 -13.47
N ARG A 118 9.70 -14.34 -13.65
CA ARG A 118 8.96 -14.59 -14.91
C ARG A 118 7.45 -14.36 -14.88
N GLU A 119 6.80 -14.20 -13.73
CA GLU A 119 5.42 -13.72 -13.69
C GLU A 119 5.40 -12.29 -13.15
N ILE A 120 5.37 -11.32 -14.05
CA ILE A 120 5.13 -9.92 -13.71
C ILE A 120 3.70 -9.85 -13.16
N LEU A 121 3.56 -9.53 -11.87
CA LEU A 121 2.29 -9.07 -11.33
C LEU A 121 1.94 -7.80 -12.08
N THR A 122 0.83 -7.80 -12.83
CA THR A 122 0.38 -6.56 -13.44
C THR A 122 -0.19 -5.67 -12.33
N ASP A 123 0.22 -4.40 -12.29
CA ASP A 123 -0.23 -3.44 -11.27
C ASP A 123 -1.76 -3.41 -11.15
N ASP A 124 -2.46 -3.61 -12.26
CA ASP A 124 -3.93 -3.66 -12.32
C ASP A 124 -4.54 -4.82 -11.50
N GLU A 125 -3.91 -6.00 -11.46
CA GLU A 125 -4.39 -7.15 -10.65
C GLU A 125 -4.20 -6.90 -9.14
N LEU A 126 -3.07 -6.31 -8.77
CA LEU A 126 -2.75 -5.91 -7.40
C LEU A 126 -3.80 -4.95 -6.85
N MET A 127 -4.04 -3.92 -7.65
CA MET A 127 -4.92 -2.80 -7.37
C MET A 127 -6.39 -3.24 -7.32
N MET A 128 -6.83 -4.08 -8.26
CA MET A 128 -8.19 -4.66 -8.28
C MET A 128 -8.51 -5.52 -7.06
N SER A 129 -7.52 -6.21 -6.49
CA SER A 129 -7.70 -7.02 -5.29
C SER A 129 -7.81 -6.19 -4.00
N LEU A 130 -7.08 -5.07 -3.94
CA LEU A 130 -7.11 -4.11 -2.84
C LEU A 130 -8.39 -3.25 -2.88
N PHE A 131 -8.91 -2.93 -4.07
CA PHE A 131 -10.10 -2.07 -4.25
C PHE A 131 -11.34 -2.51 -3.50
N LYS A 132 -11.54 -3.81 -3.35
CA LYS A 132 -12.75 -4.35 -2.69
C LYS A 132 -12.69 -4.30 -1.17
N GLN A 133 -11.55 -3.93 -0.57
CA GLN A 133 -11.30 -4.20 0.85
C GLN A 133 -11.35 -2.97 1.77
N PHE A 134 -11.34 -1.75 1.24
CA PHE A 134 -11.41 -0.56 2.07
C PHE A 134 -11.84 0.71 1.33
N THR A 135 -12.69 1.49 2.00
CA THR A 135 -12.87 2.92 1.77
C THR A 135 -12.01 3.68 2.78
N ILE A 136 -11.47 4.82 2.39
CA ILE A 136 -10.67 5.69 3.27
C ILE A 136 -11.32 7.07 3.40
N SER A 137 -11.20 7.68 4.57
CA SER A 137 -11.68 9.06 4.75
C SER A 137 -10.63 10.06 4.24
N LYS A 138 -11.08 11.24 3.80
CA LYS A 138 -10.16 12.34 3.46
C LYS A 138 -9.29 12.77 4.64
N ASP A 139 -9.79 12.63 5.86
CA ASP A 139 -9.04 12.92 7.07
C ASP A 139 -7.86 11.96 7.22
N ASP A 140 -8.07 10.66 6.99
CA ASP A 140 -6.99 9.67 7.01
C ASP A 140 -5.95 9.90 5.90
N ILE A 141 -6.39 10.28 4.70
CA ILE A 141 -5.49 10.67 3.60
C ILE A 141 -4.67 11.89 4.02
N ALA A 142 -5.31 12.93 4.56
CA ALA A 142 -4.61 14.14 4.98
C ALA A 142 -3.56 13.85 6.08
N ILE A 143 -3.89 12.97 7.03
CA ILE A 143 -2.96 12.51 8.08
C ILE A 143 -1.75 11.81 7.48
N GLU A 144 -1.94 10.93 6.48
CA GLU A 144 -0.83 10.26 5.81
C GLU A 144 0.16 11.26 5.19
N PHE A 145 -0.36 12.30 4.54
CA PHE A 145 0.46 13.36 3.95
C PHE A 145 0.96 14.39 4.98
N GLY A 146 0.68 14.22 6.27
CA GLY A 146 1.08 15.16 7.32
C GLY A 146 0.44 16.55 7.18
N THR A 147 -0.80 16.62 6.71
CA THR A 147 -1.51 17.87 6.42
C THR A 147 -2.93 17.87 7.00
N THR A 148 -3.64 18.99 6.83
CA THR A 148 -5.06 19.10 7.24
C THR A 148 -5.99 18.72 6.08
N LYS A 149 -7.20 18.26 6.38
CA LYS A 149 -8.25 18.05 5.36
C LYS A 149 -8.53 19.30 4.52
N LYS A 150 -8.44 20.48 5.12
CA LYS A 150 -8.60 21.77 4.41
C LYS A 150 -7.52 21.94 3.34
N THR A 151 -6.26 21.69 3.70
CA THR A 151 -5.13 21.77 2.76
C THR A 151 -5.24 20.69 1.69
N LEU A 152 -5.59 19.46 2.06
CA LEU A 152 -5.81 18.38 1.09
C LEU A 152 -6.92 18.77 0.08
N ASN A 153 -8.05 19.31 0.53
CA ASN A 153 -9.12 19.75 -0.37
C ASN A 153 -8.64 20.86 -1.34
N LYS A 154 -7.80 21.79 -0.88
CA LYS A 154 -7.17 22.76 -1.79
C LYS A 154 -6.30 22.07 -2.84
N TRP A 155 -5.50 21.08 -2.44
CA TRP A 155 -4.72 20.31 -3.40
C TRP A 155 -5.60 19.63 -4.45
N LEU A 156 -6.67 18.97 -4.02
CA LEU A 156 -7.57 18.24 -4.92
C LEU A 156 -8.34 19.15 -5.88
N ASN A 157 -8.70 20.37 -5.45
CA ASN A 157 -9.61 21.24 -6.20
C ASN A 157 -8.93 22.39 -6.94
N GLU A 158 -7.79 22.87 -6.45
CA GLU A 158 -7.22 24.17 -6.86
C GLU A 158 -5.83 24.04 -7.51
N THR A 159 -5.12 22.90 -7.36
CA THR A 159 -3.77 22.75 -7.93
C THR A 159 -3.74 22.35 -9.41
N GLY A 160 -4.88 22.09 -10.04
CA GLY A 160 -4.94 21.60 -11.42
C GLY A 160 -4.27 20.24 -11.67
N LEU A 161 -3.75 19.59 -10.62
CA LEU A 161 -3.09 18.27 -10.71
C LEU A 161 -4.08 17.14 -10.97
N PHE A 162 -5.36 17.36 -10.69
CA PHE A 162 -6.43 16.38 -10.81
C PHE A 162 -7.36 16.75 -11.96
N LYS A 163 -7.73 15.76 -12.78
CA LYS A 163 -8.77 15.93 -13.80
C LYS A 163 -10.13 16.19 -13.13
N GLU A 164 -10.98 17.00 -13.78
CA GLU A 164 -12.32 17.37 -13.27
C GLU A 164 -13.20 16.16 -12.87
N GLU A 165 -13.02 15.02 -13.56
CA GLU A 165 -13.75 13.78 -13.31
C GLU A 165 -13.51 13.22 -11.90
N PHE A 166 -12.29 13.36 -11.38
CA PHE A 166 -11.95 12.98 -10.00
C PHE A 166 -12.43 14.02 -9.00
N THR A 167 -12.34 15.30 -9.33
CA THR A 167 -12.82 16.40 -8.47
C THR A 167 -14.31 16.26 -8.16
N LYS A 168 -15.12 15.80 -9.13
CA LYS A 168 -16.57 15.55 -8.96
C LYS A 168 -16.90 14.32 -8.10
N ALA A 169 -16.09 13.27 -8.16
CA ALA A 169 -16.30 12.07 -7.34
C ALA A 169 -15.87 12.31 -5.88
N ILE A 170 -14.74 12.99 -5.69
CA ILE A 170 -14.15 13.36 -4.40
C ILE A 170 -15.01 14.38 -3.62
N THR A 171 -15.86 15.17 -4.29
CA THR A 171 -16.68 16.23 -3.66
C THR A 171 -18.04 15.76 -3.15
N ARG A 172 -18.53 14.59 -3.58
CA ARG A 172 -19.70 13.97 -2.94
C ARG A 172 -19.23 13.46 -1.58
N ASN A 173 -19.97 13.71 -0.49
CA ASN A 173 -19.65 13.26 0.88
C ASN A 173 -19.61 11.71 1.06
N GLN A 174 -19.48 10.97 -0.03
CA GLN A 174 -19.21 9.54 -0.07
C GLN A 174 -17.69 9.36 0.13
N GLY A 175 -17.28 8.37 0.94
CA GLY A 175 -15.86 8.13 1.22
C GLY A 175 -15.03 7.94 -0.05
N VAL A 176 -13.71 8.13 0.04
CA VAL A 176 -12.80 7.96 -1.11
C VAL A 176 -12.60 6.46 -1.33
N PHE A 177 -12.90 5.99 -2.55
CA PHE A 177 -12.64 4.60 -2.92
C PHE A 177 -11.14 4.37 -3.06
N PHE A 178 -10.69 3.13 -2.86
CA PHE A 178 -9.24 2.86 -2.86
C PHE A 178 -8.55 3.20 -4.19
N ASN A 179 -9.23 3.09 -5.33
CA ASN A 179 -8.71 3.50 -6.66
C ASN A 179 -8.48 4.99 -6.76
N GLU A 180 -9.42 5.77 -6.25
CA GLU A 180 -9.29 7.21 -6.20
C GLU A 180 -8.16 7.59 -5.24
N TYR A 181 -8.07 6.91 -4.10
CA TYR A 181 -7.01 7.16 -3.13
C TYR A 181 -5.61 6.82 -3.68
N VAL A 182 -5.44 5.72 -4.41
CA VAL A 182 -4.15 5.43 -5.04
C VAL A 182 -3.83 6.45 -6.12
N HIS A 183 -4.80 6.86 -6.92
CA HIS A 183 -4.57 7.92 -7.90
C HIS A 183 -4.16 9.24 -7.23
N ILE A 184 -4.80 9.60 -6.11
CA ILE A 184 -4.39 10.73 -5.27
C ILE A 184 -2.96 10.55 -4.77
N PHE A 185 -2.64 9.36 -4.26
CA PHE A 185 -1.32 9.08 -3.75
C PHE A 185 -0.25 9.19 -4.84
N GLU A 186 -0.46 8.58 -6.01
CA GLU A 186 0.44 8.68 -7.15
C GLU A 186 0.72 10.13 -7.52
N ILE A 187 -0.32 10.95 -7.70
CA ILE A 187 -0.18 12.36 -8.09
C ILE A 187 0.58 13.18 -7.04
N LEU A 188 0.37 12.92 -5.76
CA LEU A 188 0.97 13.71 -4.67
C LEU A 188 2.35 13.20 -4.22
N PHE A 189 2.62 11.90 -4.38
CA PHE A 189 3.80 11.24 -3.85
C PHE A 189 4.86 10.94 -4.93
N LEU A 190 4.46 10.73 -6.18
CA LEU A 190 5.40 10.42 -7.26
C LEU A 190 5.87 11.68 -7.96
N ALA A 191 7.13 11.67 -8.38
CA ALA A 191 7.64 12.66 -9.31
C ALA A 191 6.99 12.48 -10.68
N LYS A 192 6.95 13.57 -11.44
CA LYS A 192 6.17 13.65 -12.69
C LYS A 192 6.55 12.57 -13.71
N GLU A 193 7.82 12.19 -13.74
CA GLU A 193 8.40 11.20 -14.64
C GLU A 193 8.21 9.74 -14.18
N GLU A 194 7.89 9.50 -12.90
CA GLU A 194 7.68 8.14 -12.36
C GLU A 194 6.36 7.53 -12.85
N GLY A 195 5.37 8.36 -13.20
CA GLY A 195 4.11 7.93 -13.79
C GLY A 195 3.17 7.24 -12.80
N LYS A 196 3.33 5.92 -12.59
CA LYS A 196 2.45 5.07 -11.76
C LYS A 196 3.23 4.38 -10.63
N LEU A 197 2.52 3.99 -9.58
CA LEU A 197 3.11 3.31 -8.44
C LEU A 197 3.51 1.88 -8.80
N ASP A 198 4.82 1.64 -8.98
CA ASP A 198 5.39 0.30 -9.21
C ASP A 198 6.14 -0.13 -7.94
N ILE A 199 5.39 -0.73 -6.99
CA ILE A 199 5.93 -1.14 -5.69
C ILE A 199 7.01 -2.21 -5.87
N GLU A 200 6.88 -3.11 -6.85
CA GLU A 200 7.84 -4.21 -7.02
C GLU A 200 9.24 -3.69 -7.38
N LYS A 201 9.31 -2.74 -8.33
CA LYS A 201 10.59 -2.20 -8.81
C LYS A 201 11.16 -1.12 -7.91
N ASN A 202 10.33 -0.29 -7.29
CA ASN A 202 10.78 0.95 -6.63
C ASN A 202 10.63 0.93 -5.11
N ILE A 203 10.48 -0.26 -4.49
CA ILE A 203 10.19 -0.38 -3.06
C ILE A 203 11.16 0.37 -2.15
N GLU A 204 12.47 0.29 -2.42
CA GLU A 204 13.47 0.95 -1.60
C GLU A 204 13.41 2.47 -1.74
N THR A 205 13.24 2.98 -2.96
CA THR A 205 13.04 4.40 -3.24
C THR A 205 11.81 4.94 -2.50
N TYR A 206 10.69 4.21 -2.58
CA TYR A 206 9.46 4.60 -1.91
C TYR A 206 9.61 4.56 -0.39
N ILE A 207 10.29 3.55 0.15
CA ILE A 207 10.54 3.46 1.59
C ILE A 207 11.43 4.59 2.08
N ASN A 208 12.49 4.93 1.33
CA ASN A 208 13.33 6.07 1.66
C ASN A 208 12.47 7.33 1.71
N ARG A 209 11.71 7.63 0.66
CA ARG A 209 10.80 8.79 0.60
C ARG A 209 9.77 8.81 1.73
N LEU A 210 9.22 7.65 2.10
CA LEU A 210 8.28 7.48 3.24
C LEU A 210 8.92 7.67 4.62
N ASN A 211 10.25 7.76 4.71
CA ASN A 211 10.96 8.14 5.94
C ASN A 211 11.18 9.66 6.03
N HIS A 212 10.89 10.41 4.96
CA HIS A 212 10.90 11.87 4.92
C HIS A 212 9.47 12.44 4.94
N PRO A 213 9.31 13.76 5.19
CA PRO A 213 8.00 14.39 5.08
C PRO A 213 7.39 14.23 3.68
N LEU A 214 6.13 13.82 3.60
CA LEU A 214 5.41 13.70 2.31
C LEU A 214 4.85 15.04 1.81
N SER A 215 5.04 16.10 2.58
CA SER A 215 4.67 17.44 2.21
C SER A 215 5.54 18.45 2.96
N TYR A 216 5.82 19.56 2.28
CA TYR A 216 6.76 20.58 2.72
C TYR A 216 6.07 21.93 2.75
N PHE A 217 6.35 22.72 3.78
CA PHE A 217 5.95 24.12 3.76
C PHE A 217 6.79 24.90 2.74
N LYS A 218 6.29 26.06 2.30
CA LYS A 218 7.02 26.96 1.41
C LYS A 218 8.39 27.32 1.96
N GLU A 219 8.45 27.53 3.26
CA GLU A 219 9.65 27.92 3.99
C GLU A 219 10.68 26.79 4.00
N ASP A 220 10.23 25.54 4.09
CA ASP A 220 11.10 24.36 4.08
C ASP A 220 11.82 24.21 2.74
N ILE A 221 11.17 24.59 1.62
CA ILE A 221 11.78 24.53 0.28
C ILE A 221 13.05 25.40 0.21
N ALA A 222 13.04 26.59 0.81
CA ALA A 222 14.22 27.46 0.82
C ALA A 222 15.41 26.82 1.56
N VAL A 223 15.10 26.13 2.67
CA VAL A 223 16.09 25.45 3.51
C VAL A 223 16.67 24.23 2.80
N LEU A 224 15.82 23.44 2.13
CA LEU A 224 16.23 22.23 1.40
C LEU A 224 17.12 22.53 0.19
N CYS A 225 16.99 23.72 -0.39
CA CYS A 225 17.72 24.18 -1.57
C CYS A 225 19.06 24.89 -1.24
N ASP A 226 19.63 24.63 -0.06
CA ASP A 226 20.88 25.22 0.44
C ASP A 226 20.97 26.76 0.33
N SER A 227 19.84 27.43 0.59
CA SER A 227 19.67 28.88 0.85
C SER A 227 20.48 29.86 -0.02
N ASP A 228 20.79 29.54 -1.26
CA ASP A 228 21.50 30.47 -2.13
C ASP A 228 20.62 31.67 -2.56
N LYS A 229 21.27 32.69 -3.13
CA LYS A 229 20.59 33.94 -3.52
C LYS A 229 19.60 33.74 -4.67
N GLU A 230 19.75 32.73 -5.51
CA GLU A 230 18.82 32.41 -6.60
C GLU A 230 17.59 31.70 -6.05
N THR A 231 17.77 30.74 -5.15
CA THR A 231 16.73 30.02 -4.38
C THR A 231 15.84 30.99 -3.60
N LEU A 232 16.43 31.90 -2.82
CA LEU A 232 15.67 32.88 -2.04
C LEU A 232 14.83 33.80 -2.95
N LYS A 233 15.35 34.17 -4.12
CA LYS A 233 14.59 34.91 -5.13
C LYS A 233 13.48 34.06 -5.75
N GLY A 234 13.74 32.77 -5.99
CA GLY A 234 12.76 31.80 -6.48
C GLY A 234 11.57 31.66 -5.52
N VAL A 235 11.82 31.47 -4.24
CA VAL A 235 10.78 31.38 -3.19
C VAL A 235 10.00 32.71 -3.06
N ALA A 236 10.71 33.84 -3.08
CA ALA A 236 10.05 35.15 -3.11
C ALA A 236 9.19 35.35 -4.37
N SER A 237 9.54 34.70 -5.48
CA SER A 237 8.76 34.71 -6.73
C SER A 237 7.56 33.78 -6.65
N ILE A 238 7.66 32.60 -6.04
CA ILE A 238 6.51 31.72 -5.75
C ILE A 238 5.45 32.48 -4.95
N ASN A 239 5.84 33.29 -3.96
CA ASN A 239 4.92 34.12 -3.19
C ASN A 239 4.17 35.17 -4.03
N LYS A 240 4.73 35.57 -5.17
CA LYS A 240 4.14 36.53 -6.11
C LYS A 240 3.33 35.87 -7.21
N VAL A 241 3.50 34.57 -7.46
CA VAL A 241 2.69 33.83 -8.42
C VAL A 241 1.32 33.55 -7.79
N ALA A 242 0.27 34.19 -8.33
CA ALA A 242 -1.11 34.05 -7.85
C ALA A 242 -1.58 32.59 -7.75
N TYR A 243 -1.06 31.72 -8.61
CA TYR A 243 -1.34 30.28 -8.60
C TYR A 243 -0.79 29.53 -7.37
N TYR A 244 0.27 30.03 -6.74
CA TYR A 244 0.87 29.39 -5.57
C TYR A 244 0.62 30.16 -4.28
N SER A 245 0.09 31.39 -4.35
CA SER A 245 -0.12 32.25 -3.17
C SER A 245 -1.11 31.66 -2.17
N PHE A 246 -2.10 30.88 -2.61
CA PHE A 246 -3.15 30.29 -1.75
C PHE A 246 -2.76 28.95 -1.08
N ILE A 247 -1.61 28.38 -1.44
CA ILE A 247 -1.08 27.11 -0.92
C ILE A 247 0.10 27.40 -0.01
N ASN A 248 0.06 26.96 1.25
CA ASN A 248 1.17 27.14 2.19
C ASN A 248 2.03 25.87 2.38
N LYS A 249 1.48 24.71 2.02
CA LYS A 249 2.14 23.42 2.11
C LYS A 249 1.93 22.68 0.80
N PHE A 250 2.99 22.12 0.22
CA PHE A 250 2.97 21.42 -1.04
C PHE A 250 3.17 19.91 -0.82
N PRO A 251 2.49 19.05 -1.60
CA PRO A 251 2.81 17.63 -1.63
C PRO A 251 4.21 17.40 -2.21
N TYR A 252 4.83 16.26 -1.90
CA TYR A 252 6.17 15.90 -2.38
C TYR A 252 6.36 16.15 -3.88
N SER A 253 5.41 15.70 -4.71
CA SER A 253 5.52 15.80 -6.18
C SER A 253 5.70 17.24 -6.64
N LEU A 254 4.86 18.15 -6.11
CA LEU A 254 4.92 19.56 -6.45
C LEU A 254 6.13 20.26 -5.82
N SER A 255 6.53 19.89 -4.59
CA SER A 255 7.76 20.40 -3.98
C SER A 255 8.97 20.07 -4.85
N ARG A 256 9.05 18.83 -5.35
CA ARG A 256 10.14 18.40 -6.24
C ARG A 256 10.15 19.17 -7.55
N ASP A 257 9.00 19.28 -8.21
CA ASP A 257 8.86 20.08 -9.44
C ASP A 257 9.29 21.54 -9.26
N LEU A 258 9.02 22.13 -8.08
CA LEU A 258 9.41 23.51 -7.76
C LEU A 258 10.91 23.64 -7.54
N ILE A 259 11.51 22.69 -6.81
CA ILE A 259 12.96 22.66 -6.51
C ILE A 259 13.77 22.47 -7.79
N GLU A 260 13.36 21.55 -8.66
CA GLU A 260 14.02 21.32 -9.96
C GLU A 260 13.96 22.57 -10.85
N LYS A 261 12.83 23.29 -10.86
CA LYS A 261 12.72 24.59 -11.57
C LYS A 261 13.60 25.68 -11.00
N MET A 262 13.93 25.60 -9.70
CA MET A 262 14.93 26.46 -9.07
C MET A 262 16.36 26.00 -9.31
N LYS A 263 16.57 24.91 -10.05
CA LYS A 263 17.88 24.27 -10.33
C LYS A 263 18.59 23.77 -9.07
N CYS A 264 17.82 23.41 -8.05
CA CYS A 264 18.33 22.74 -6.88
C CYS A 264 18.05 21.24 -6.97
N GLU A 265 18.81 20.45 -6.21
CA GLU A 265 18.53 19.03 -6.03
C GLU A 265 17.88 18.84 -4.65
N LEU A 266 16.84 18.00 -4.59
CA LEU A 266 16.36 17.48 -3.32
C LEU A 266 17.30 16.35 -2.93
N ASP A 267 18.23 16.63 -2.02
CA ASP A 267 19.04 15.57 -1.40
C ASP A 267 18.13 14.68 -0.53
N TYR A 268 18.13 13.38 -0.82
CA TYR A 268 17.56 12.33 0.03
C TYR A 268 18.61 11.25 0.30
#